data_AF-A0A8I2C6A9-F1
#
_entry.id   AF-A0A8I2C6A9-F1
#
_cell.length_a   1.000
_cell.length_b   1.000
_cell.length_c   1.000
_cell.angle_alpha   90.00
_cell.angle_beta   90.00
_cell.angle_gamma   90.00
#
_symmetry.space_group_name_H-M   'P 1'
#
loop_
_entity.id
_entity.type
_entity.pdbx_description
1 polymer ?
#
loop_
_entity_poly.entity_id
_entity_poly.type
_entity_poly.pdbx_seq_one_letter_code
_entity_poly.pdbx_strand_id
1 'polypeptide(L)'
;MAYSEDHIALAAEYALGTLDAEERAQVETMMAVDSEFAALVQAWQFRLGPLNQMVGLVEPRPVVWDNIKAAIGHTSAPQAPPPSPITDDPEFGSAFDPEPAQSPEPRRLPEARPPRVIFDERNVTALTGRVKRWRGIASAATAIAAALLITLGLQIYKPDALPNAIRPKPRIHTVEVKTPAPALTPSAQYVALLQGPNGGPAFIMTIDGATKNFTVRKVGAPSEPGKSFELWLISDKLPQPRSLGVIGADDFTARPVLSGYDPDVINGATYAVTVEQAGGSPNGQPTSAPIFTGKLIETVPGASGSPPR
;
A
#
# COMPACT_ATOMS: atom_id res chain seq x y z
N MET A 1 12.43 -0.37 10.89
CA MET A 1 12.02 -0.61 12.31
C MET A 1 10.67 -1.32 12.27
N ALA A 2 10.26 -2.09 13.29
CA ALA A 2 8.90 -2.62 13.26
C ALA A 2 7.89 -1.49 13.56
N TYR A 3 7.05 -1.12 12.59
CA TYR A 3 5.98 -0.14 12.79
C TYR A 3 4.93 -0.67 13.76
N SER A 4 4.38 0.22 14.60
CA SER A 4 3.25 -0.15 15.45
C SER A 4 1.99 -0.37 14.61
N GLU A 5 1.03 -1.07 15.19
CA GLU A 5 -0.28 -1.31 14.57
C GLU A 5 -0.98 0.00 14.18
N ASP A 6 -0.82 1.05 14.99
CA ASP A 6 -1.36 2.39 14.71
C ASP A 6 -0.79 3.00 13.42
N HIS A 7 0.52 2.85 13.18
CA HIS A 7 1.14 3.36 11.95
C HIS A 7 0.64 2.59 10.71
N ILE A 8 0.41 1.28 10.86
CA ILE A 8 -0.12 0.45 9.77
C ILE A 8 -1.56 0.86 9.45
N ALA A 9 -2.38 1.11 10.48
CA ALA A 9 -3.75 1.59 10.33
C ALA A 9 -3.79 2.98 9.68
N LEU A 10 -2.98 3.92 10.18
CA LEU A 10 -2.88 5.28 9.64
C LEU A 10 -2.50 5.30 8.15
N ALA A 11 -1.58 4.42 7.73
CA ALA A 11 -1.21 4.28 6.33
C ALA A 11 -2.34 3.70 5.46
N ALA A 12 -3.14 2.78 6.01
CA ALA A 12 -4.30 2.23 5.31
C ALA A 12 -5.41 3.28 5.15
N GLU A 13 -5.67 4.07 6.19
CA GLU A 13 -6.65 5.17 6.17
C GLU A 13 -6.25 6.29 5.20
N TYR A 14 -4.95 6.63 5.17
CA TYR A 14 -4.42 7.53 4.15
C TYR A 14 -4.66 7.00 2.73
N ALA A 15 -4.39 5.70 2.49
CA ALA A 15 -4.59 5.08 1.18
C ALA A 15 -6.08 4.99 0.77
N LEU A 16 -6.99 4.81 1.74
CA LEU A 16 -8.43 4.85 1.52
C LEU A 16 -8.96 6.29 1.36
N GLY A 17 -8.17 7.29 1.77
CA GLY A 17 -8.55 8.70 1.73
C GLY A 17 -9.55 9.11 2.80
N THR A 18 -9.62 8.37 3.92
CA THR A 18 -10.58 8.62 5.02
C THR A 18 -10.08 9.60 6.08
N LEU A 19 -8.79 9.96 6.04
CA LEU A 19 -8.18 10.92 6.95
C LEU A 19 -8.68 12.35 6.71
N ASP A 20 -8.74 13.12 7.79
CA ASP A 20 -8.98 14.56 7.68
C ASP A 20 -7.76 15.33 7.13
N ALA A 21 -7.89 16.64 6.99
CA ALA A 21 -6.85 17.47 6.39
C ALA A 21 -5.57 17.56 7.23
N GLU A 22 -5.68 17.55 8.57
CA GLU A 22 -4.55 17.68 9.48
C GLU A 22 -3.77 16.35 9.56
N GLU A 23 -4.48 15.24 9.71
CA GLU A 23 -3.91 13.89 9.73
C GLU A 23 -3.24 13.55 8.40
N ARG A 24 -3.84 13.97 7.28
CA ARG A 24 -3.24 13.81 5.95
C ARG A 24 -1.92 14.55 5.83
N ALA A 25 -1.86 15.80 6.28
CA ALA A 25 -0.62 16.59 6.26
C ALA A 25 0.48 16.00 7.17
N GLN A 26 0.08 15.40 8.30
CA GLN A 26 1.00 14.67 9.17
C GLN A 26 1.60 13.46 8.45
N VAL A 27 0.77 12.66 7.77
CA VAL A 27 1.23 11.49 6.99
C VAL A 27 2.16 11.92 5.85
N GLU A 28 1.83 13.00 5.12
CA GLU A 28 2.67 13.54 4.05
C GLU A 28 4.04 13.98 4.56
N THR A 29 4.07 14.67 5.72
CA THR A 29 5.32 15.06 6.38
C THR A 29 6.12 13.81 6.79
N MET A 30 5.46 12.79 7.33
CA MET A 30 6.10 11.54 7.73
C MET A 30 6.69 10.81 6.52
N MET A 31 5.98 10.74 5.39
CA MET A 31 6.48 10.15 4.14
C MET A 31 7.66 10.92 3.55
N ALA A 32 7.74 12.24 3.76
CA ALA A 32 8.87 13.04 3.30
C ALA A 32 10.17 12.75 4.07
N VAL A 33 10.04 12.30 5.32
CA VAL A 33 11.18 12.02 6.22
C VAL A 33 11.50 10.52 6.28
N ASP A 34 10.50 9.66 6.24
CA ASP A 34 10.60 8.21 6.37
C ASP A 34 10.16 7.48 5.09
N SER A 35 11.14 7.00 4.34
CA SER A 35 10.92 6.24 3.11
C SER A 35 10.38 4.83 3.35
N GLU A 36 10.63 4.22 4.51
CA GLU A 36 10.10 2.90 4.88
C GLU A 36 8.58 3.02 5.17
N PHE A 37 8.15 4.12 5.78
CA PHE A 37 6.73 4.43 5.97
C PHE A 37 6.03 4.78 4.64
N ALA A 38 6.69 5.55 3.77
CA ALA A 38 6.18 5.82 2.42
C ALA A 38 5.96 4.52 1.62
N ALA A 39 6.86 3.54 1.75
CA ALA A 39 6.70 2.23 1.12
C ALA A 39 5.50 1.45 1.67
N LEU A 40 5.20 1.60 2.97
CA LEU A 40 4.03 0.99 3.62
C LEU A 40 2.72 1.58 3.07
N VAL A 41 2.64 2.90 2.93
CA VAL A 41 1.51 3.60 2.31
C VAL A 41 1.32 3.17 0.85
N GLN A 42 2.41 3.11 0.07
CA GLN A 42 2.39 2.65 -1.32
C GLN A 42 1.89 1.19 -1.46
N ALA A 43 2.30 0.31 -0.53
CA ALA A 43 1.82 -1.06 -0.52
C ALA A 43 0.31 -1.14 -0.29
N TRP A 44 -0.26 -0.29 0.56
CA TRP A 44 -1.71 -0.20 0.73
C TRP A 44 -2.42 0.33 -0.51
N GLN A 45 -1.93 1.41 -1.12
CA GLN A 45 -2.51 1.95 -2.36
C GLN A 45 -2.50 0.89 -3.49
N PHE A 46 -1.40 0.15 -3.63
CA PHE A 46 -1.29 -0.94 -4.60
C PHE A 46 -2.30 -2.06 -4.33
N ARG A 47 -2.47 -2.47 -3.06
CA ARG A 47 -3.44 -3.51 -2.67
C ARG A 47 -4.89 -3.09 -2.96
N LEU A 48 -5.21 -1.82 -2.79
CA LEU A 48 -6.56 -1.27 -2.97
C LEU A 48 -6.86 -0.87 -4.42
N GLY A 49 -5.82 -0.60 -5.23
CA GLY A 49 -5.95 -0.20 -6.63
C GLY A 49 -6.86 -1.08 -7.50
N PRO A 50 -6.82 -2.43 -7.41
CA PRO A 50 -7.73 -3.30 -8.16
C PRO A 50 -9.22 -3.06 -7.88
N LEU A 51 -9.59 -2.60 -6.68
CA LEU A 51 -10.99 -2.30 -6.35
C LEU A 51 -11.52 -1.14 -7.21
N ASN A 52 -10.67 -0.18 -7.58
CA ASN A 52 -11.06 0.92 -8.46
C ASN A 52 -11.39 0.43 -9.88
N GLN A 53 -10.81 -0.68 -10.34
CA GLN A 53 -11.11 -1.27 -11.65
C GLN A 53 -12.47 -1.99 -11.67
N MET A 54 -13.04 -2.28 -10.50
CA MET A 54 -14.36 -2.89 -10.38
C MET A 54 -15.50 -1.86 -10.47
N VAL A 55 -15.18 -0.57 -10.37
CA VAL A 55 -16.14 0.53 -10.54
C VAL A 55 -16.37 0.75 -12.03
N GLY A 56 -17.63 0.80 -12.44
CA GLY A 56 -18.00 1.07 -13.83
C GLY A 56 -17.56 2.47 -14.26
N LEU A 57 -17.19 2.61 -15.54
CA LEU A 57 -16.89 3.91 -16.12
C LEU A 57 -18.16 4.77 -16.16
N VAL A 58 -18.07 5.98 -15.60
CA VAL A 58 -19.10 7.01 -15.70
C VAL A 58 -18.52 8.15 -16.53
N GLU A 59 -19.12 8.44 -17.68
CA GLU A 59 -18.69 9.53 -18.53
C GLU A 59 -18.91 10.88 -17.82
N PRO A 60 -17.86 11.69 -17.60
CA PRO A 60 -18.02 13.03 -17.04
C PRO A 60 -18.79 13.93 -18.01
N ARG A 61 -19.48 14.94 -17.48
CA ARG A 61 -20.12 15.95 -18.34
C ARG A 61 -19.06 16.66 -19.21
N PRO A 62 -19.33 16.97 -20.49
CA PRO A 62 -18.34 17.55 -21.41
C PRO A 62 -17.67 18.83 -20.90
N VAL A 63 -18.41 19.67 -20.16
CA VAL A 63 -17.90 20.92 -19.56
C VAL A 63 -16.73 20.69 -18.57
N VAL A 64 -16.62 19.49 -17.99
CA VAL A 64 -15.55 19.17 -17.03
C VAL A 64 -14.19 19.25 -17.71
N TRP A 65 -14.07 18.82 -18.97
CA TRP A 65 -12.82 18.88 -19.70
C TRP A 65 -12.39 20.32 -20.00
N ASP A 66 -13.33 21.18 -20.35
CA ASP A 66 -13.07 22.60 -20.58
C ASP A 66 -12.66 23.33 -19.30
N ASN A 67 -13.31 23.01 -18.17
CA ASN A 67 -12.94 23.54 -16.86
C ASN A 67 -11.53 23.11 -16.44
N ILE A 68 -11.14 21.85 -16.71
CA ILE A 68 -9.79 21.35 -16.40
C ILE A 68 -8.75 22.08 -17.25
N LYS A 69 -8.98 22.23 -18.56
CA LYS A 69 -8.07 22.97 -19.45
C LYS A 69 -7.90 24.42 -18.99
N ALA A 70 -9.00 25.07 -18.60
CA ALA A 70 -8.95 26.43 -18.06
C ALA A 70 -8.16 26.48 -16.74
N ALA A 71 -8.43 25.58 -15.79
CA ALA A 71 -7.75 25.56 -14.49
C ALA A 71 -6.25 25.32 -14.60
N ILE A 72 -5.80 24.37 -15.45
CA ILE A 72 -4.38 24.11 -15.70
C ILE A 72 -3.71 25.32 -16.36
N GLY A 73 -4.43 26.03 -17.23
CA GLY A 73 -3.97 27.29 -17.84
C GLY A 73 -3.89 28.47 -16.87
N HIS A 74 -4.50 28.37 -15.68
CA HIS A 74 -4.61 29.44 -14.68
C HIS A 74 -3.82 29.18 -13.38
N THR A 75 -2.96 28.14 -13.30
CA THR A 75 -2.10 27.83 -12.13
C THR A 75 -0.97 28.86 -11.92
N SER A 76 -1.32 30.14 -11.83
CA SER A 76 -0.52 31.25 -11.36
C SER A 76 -1.44 32.31 -10.74
N ALA A 77 -2.24 31.93 -9.73
CA ALA A 77 -2.89 32.89 -8.84
C ALA A 77 -3.16 32.28 -7.45
N PRO A 78 -2.93 33.02 -6.34
CA PRO A 78 -3.02 32.50 -4.98
C PRO A 78 -4.45 32.14 -4.54
N GLN A 79 -4.54 31.07 -3.75
CA GLN A 79 -5.76 30.53 -3.16
C GLN A 79 -6.40 31.53 -2.18
N ALA A 80 -7.68 31.87 -2.42
CA ALA A 80 -8.49 32.71 -1.54
C ALA A 80 -8.94 31.91 -0.29
N PRO A 81 -9.08 32.57 0.88
CA PRO A 81 -9.36 31.90 2.15
C PRO A 81 -10.82 31.39 2.25
N PRO A 82 -11.08 30.35 3.06
CA PRO A 82 -12.38 29.68 3.17
C PRO A 82 -13.45 30.54 3.88
N PRO A 83 -14.75 30.32 3.60
CA PRO A 83 -15.85 31.01 4.29
C PRO A 83 -16.03 30.52 5.74
N SER A 84 -16.45 31.43 6.62
CA SER A 84 -16.63 31.25 8.07
C SER A 84 -17.76 30.26 8.46
N PRO A 85 -17.76 29.73 9.70
CA PRO A 85 -18.68 28.68 10.14
C PRO A 85 -20.11 29.20 10.31
N ILE A 86 -21.06 28.35 9.95
CA ILE A 86 -22.49 28.49 10.25
C ILE A 86 -22.66 28.43 11.78
N THR A 87 -23.32 29.43 12.36
CA THR A 87 -23.69 29.46 13.78
C THR A 87 -25.00 28.69 13.94
N ASP A 88 -24.98 27.59 14.71
CA ASP A 88 -26.18 26.87 15.13
C ASP A 88 -26.87 27.65 16.27
N ASP A 89 -28.11 28.09 16.03
CA ASP A 89 -29.05 28.49 17.08
C ASP A 89 -29.70 27.22 17.68
N PRO A 90 -29.72 27.02 19.02
CA PRO A 90 -30.43 25.92 19.63
C PRO A 90 -31.87 26.32 19.94
N GLU A 91 -32.84 25.87 19.14
CA GLU A 91 -34.25 25.86 19.55
C GLU A 91 -34.48 24.77 20.61
N PHE A 92 -34.75 25.24 21.83
CA PHE A 92 -35.21 24.46 22.97
C PHE A 92 -36.60 23.85 22.72
N GLY A 93 -36.71 22.53 22.91
CA GLY A 93 -37.98 21.81 23.05
C GLY A 93 -38.02 21.05 24.39
N SER A 94 -38.55 21.72 25.42
CA SER A 94 -38.79 21.18 26.76
C SER A 94 -40.09 20.37 26.80
N ALA A 95 -40.06 19.13 27.30
CA ALA A 95 -41.24 18.44 27.85
C ALA A 95 -40.84 17.17 28.62
N PHE A 96 -40.53 17.29 29.91
CA PHE A 96 -40.64 16.18 30.86
C PHE A 96 -41.01 16.73 32.25
N ASP A 97 -42.28 16.57 32.61
CA ASP A 97 -42.76 16.74 33.99
C ASP A 97 -42.47 15.46 34.80
N PRO A 98 -41.97 15.55 36.06
CA PRO A 98 -41.77 14.39 36.91
C PRO A 98 -42.98 14.15 37.83
N GLU A 99 -43.48 12.92 37.86
CA GLU A 99 -44.47 12.43 38.82
C GLU A 99 -43.78 12.02 40.14
N PRO A 100 -44.26 12.45 41.34
CA PRO A 100 -43.57 12.21 42.59
C PRO A 100 -43.83 10.82 43.21
N ALA A 101 -42.76 10.29 43.80
CA ALA A 101 -42.64 8.99 44.43
C ALA A 101 -43.61 8.73 45.60
N GLN A 102 -44.04 7.47 45.74
CA GLN A 102 -44.59 6.92 46.98
C GLN A 102 -43.78 5.68 47.40
N SER A 103 -43.28 5.69 48.63
CA SER A 103 -42.58 4.57 49.29
C SER A 103 -43.57 3.75 50.15
N PRO A 104 -43.52 2.41 50.19
CA PRO A 104 -44.24 1.63 51.19
C PRO A 104 -43.40 1.35 52.46
N GLU A 105 -44.10 1.40 53.58
CA GLU A 105 -43.73 1.31 55.01
C GLU A 105 -43.35 -0.14 55.48
N PRO A 106 -42.57 -0.31 56.58
CA PRO A 106 -41.96 -1.60 56.94
C PRO A 106 -42.87 -2.54 57.76
N ARG A 107 -42.87 -3.83 57.38
CA ARG A 107 -43.64 -4.92 58.02
C ARG A 107 -42.90 -5.47 59.25
N ARG A 108 -43.50 -5.39 60.45
CA ARG A 108 -42.98 -6.02 61.68
C ARG A 108 -43.25 -7.53 61.72
N LEU A 109 -42.28 -8.31 62.21
CA LEU A 109 -42.40 -9.76 62.50
C LEU A 109 -42.61 -10.00 64.02
N PRO A 110 -43.37 -11.03 64.43
CA PRO A 110 -43.56 -11.36 65.84
C PRO A 110 -42.41 -12.19 66.45
N GLU A 111 -42.11 -11.88 67.71
CA GLU A 111 -41.10 -12.45 68.61
C GLU A 111 -41.35 -13.95 68.93
N ALA A 112 -40.34 -14.82 68.72
CA ALA A 112 -40.39 -16.24 69.07
C ALA A 112 -39.40 -16.58 70.22
N ARG A 113 -39.93 -17.20 71.28
CA ARG A 113 -39.26 -17.58 72.54
C ARG A 113 -38.10 -18.58 72.33
N PRO A 114 -36.98 -18.50 73.08
CA PRO A 114 -35.87 -19.43 72.93
C PRO A 114 -36.16 -20.81 73.58
N PRO A 115 -35.70 -21.93 72.98
CA PRO A 115 -35.78 -23.26 73.60
C PRO A 115 -34.63 -23.52 74.60
N ARG A 116 -34.91 -24.34 75.62
CA ARG A 116 -33.92 -24.83 76.61
C ARG A 116 -32.91 -25.78 75.96
N VAL A 117 -31.63 -25.57 76.25
CA VAL A 117 -30.50 -26.43 75.82
C VAL A 117 -30.16 -27.41 76.94
N ILE A 118 -30.12 -28.72 76.62
CA ILE A 118 -29.54 -29.77 77.48
C ILE A 118 -28.13 -30.05 76.93
N PHE A 119 -27.10 -29.92 77.75
CA PHE A 119 -25.71 -30.21 77.37
C PHE A 119 -25.37 -31.69 77.65
N ASP A 120 -24.97 -32.42 76.61
CA ASP A 120 -24.41 -33.78 76.69
C ASP A 120 -22.89 -33.70 76.48
N GLU A 121 -22.11 -33.99 77.52
CA GLU A 121 -20.65 -33.81 77.56
C GLU A 121 -19.85 -34.85 76.76
N ARG A 122 -20.50 -35.81 76.10
CA ARG A 122 -19.82 -36.91 75.39
C ARG A 122 -19.15 -36.49 74.07
N ASN A 123 -19.30 -35.23 73.63
CA ASN A 123 -18.83 -34.75 72.32
C ASN A 123 -17.48 -34.02 72.32
N VAL A 124 -16.89 -33.72 73.49
CA VAL A 124 -15.73 -32.82 73.59
C VAL A 124 -14.38 -33.52 73.34
N THR A 125 -14.30 -34.85 73.56
CA THR A 125 -13.07 -35.63 73.34
C THR A 125 -12.85 -36.02 71.87
N ALA A 126 -13.90 -36.09 71.06
CA ALA A 126 -13.80 -36.38 69.62
C ALA A 126 -13.38 -35.15 68.78
N LEU A 127 -13.65 -33.94 69.27
CA LEU A 127 -13.36 -32.69 68.56
C LEU A 127 -11.89 -32.26 68.72
N THR A 128 -11.31 -32.48 69.89
CA THR A 128 -9.91 -32.10 70.20
C THR A 128 -8.88 -32.88 69.37
N GLY A 129 -9.12 -34.16 69.09
CA GLY A 129 -8.27 -34.95 68.18
C GLY A 129 -8.35 -34.50 66.71
N ARG A 130 -9.52 -34.03 66.27
CA ARG A 130 -9.78 -33.61 64.88
C ARG A 130 -9.13 -32.25 64.56
N VAL A 131 -9.14 -31.32 65.51
CA VAL A 131 -8.50 -29.99 65.36
C VAL A 131 -6.97 -30.10 65.26
N LYS A 132 -6.34 -31.03 65.99
CA LYS A 132 -4.88 -31.23 65.96
C LYS A 132 -4.40 -31.76 64.60
N ARG A 133 -5.18 -32.64 63.96
CA ARG A 133 -4.94 -33.13 62.59
C ARG A 133 -5.15 -32.04 61.53
N TRP A 134 -6.20 -31.23 61.65
CA TRP A 134 -6.46 -30.10 60.75
C TRP A 134 -5.37 -29.03 60.80
N ARG A 135 -4.81 -28.75 61.98
CA ARG A 135 -3.67 -27.83 62.13
C ARG A 135 -2.41 -28.34 61.41
N GLY A 136 -2.15 -29.64 61.44
CA GLY A 136 -1.04 -30.25 60.70
C GLY A 136 -1.18 -30.12 59.18
N ILE A 137 -2.38 -30.37 58.66
CA ILE A 137 -2.68 -30.25 57.22
C ILE A 137 -2.57 -28.79 56.77
N ALA A 138 -3.11 -27.85 57.54
CA ALA A 138 -3.01 -26.42 57.25
C ALA A 138 -1.55 -25.93 57.21
N SER A 139 -0.71 -26.39 58.14
CA SER A 139 0.72 -26.04 58.13
C SER A 139 1.47 -26.62 56.92
N ALA A 140 1.17 -27.86 56.52
CA ALA A 140 1.79 -28.48 55.35
C ALA A 140 1.37 -27.78 54.05
N ALA A 141 0.09 -27.45 53.89
CA ALA A 141 -0.42 -26.71 52.75
C ALA A 141 0.21 -25.31 52.64
N THR A 142 0.38 -24.61 53.77
CA THR A 142 1.01 -23.29 53.80
C THR A 142 2.49 -23.34 53.39
N ALA A 143 3.23 -24.38 53.84
CA ALA A 143 4.62 -24.58 53.44
C ALA A 143 4.76 -24.85 51.93
N ILE A 144 3.86 -25.63 51.34
CA ILE A 144 3.83 -25.89 49.90
C ILE A 144 3.52 -24.60 49.12
N ALA A 145 2.51 -23.83 49.55
CA ALA A 145 2.16 -22.56 48.91
C ALA A 145 3.31 -21.55 48.94
N ALA A 146 4.01 -21.44 50.08
CA ALA A 146 5.19 -20.58 50.19
C ALA A 146 6.32 -21.03 49.24
N ALA A 147 6.56 -22.33 49.12
CA ALA A 147 7.55 -22.86 48.19
C ALA A 147 7.20 -22.57 46.72
N LEU A 148 5.92 -22.68 46.34
CA LEU A 148 5.44 -22.35 45.00
C LEU A 148 5.54 -20.87 44.66
N LEU A 149 5.29 -19.98 45.62
CA LEU A 149 5.47 -18.54 45.43
C LEU A 149 6.94 -18.17 45.25
N ILE A 150 7.83 -18.81 46.02
CA ILE A 150 9.29 -18.61 45.87
C ILE A 150 9.76 -19.10 44.50
N THR A 151 9.32 -20.29 44.04
CA THR A 151 9.71 -20.81 42.71
C THR A 151 9.15 -19.96 41.58
N LEU A 152 7.90 -19.47 41.69
CA LEU A 152 7.31 -18.58 40.69
C LEU A 152 8.03 -17.22 40.65
N GLY A 153 8.39 -16.66 41.81
CA GLY A 153 9.20 -15.44 41.89
C GLY A 153 10.57 -15.62 41.25
N LEU A 154 11.23 -16.77 41.48
CA LEU A 154 12.48 -17.13 40.83
C LEU A 154 12.33 -17.25 39.31
N GLN A 155 11.23 -17.82 38.81
CA GLN A 155 10.96 -17.91 37.36
C GLN A 155 10.82 -16.52 36.69
N ILE A 156 10.22 -15.55 37.38
CA ILE A 156 9.97 -14.21 36.82
C ILE A 156 11.22 -13.34 36.87
N TYR A 157 11.97 -13.35 37.99
CA TYR A 157 13.03 -12.39 38.24
C TYR A 157 14.46 -12.92 38.02
N LYS A 158 14.70 -14.23 38.21
CA LYS A 158 16.02 -14.86 38.04
C LYS A 158 15.91 -16.27 37.46
N PRO A 159 15.49 -16.41 36.19
CA PRO A 159 15.25 -17.70 35.55
C PRO A 159 16.51 -18.57 35.46
N ASP A 160 17.70 -17.97 35.57
CA ASP A 160 18.98 -18.68 35.53
C ASP A 160 19.35 -19.43 36.82
N ALA A 161 18.69 -19.13 37.94
CA ALA A 161 18.95 -19.77 39.24
C ALA A 161 18.24 -21.13 39.40
N LEU A 162 17.42 -21.55 38.43
CA LEU A 162 16.69 -22.83 38.48
C LEU A 162 17.56 -23.99 37.99
N PRO A 163 17.47 -25.19 38.62
CA PRO A 163 18.15 -26.39 38.15
C PRO A 163 17.81 -26.71 36.69
N ASN A 164 18.82 -27.17 35.93
CA ASN A 164 18.74 -27.37 34.48
C ASN A 164 17.53 -28.21 34.01
N ALA A 165 16.97 -29.07 34.87
CA ALA A 165 15.82 -29.92 34.55
C ALA A 165 14.48 -29.17 34.40
N ILE A 166 14.33 -27.96 34.96
CA ILE A 166 13.05 -27.21 35.02
C ILE A 166 13.12 -25.93 34.17
N ARG A 167 14.24 -25.68 33.47
CA ARG A 167 14.39 -24.51 32.63
C ARG A 167 13.55 -24.68 31.34
N PRO A 168 12.62 -23.76 31.02
CA PRO A 168 11.91 -23.81 29.74
C PRO A 168 12.90 -23.62 28.59
N LYS A 169 12.90 -24.54 27.63
CA LYS A 169 13.82 -24.50 26.49
C LYS A 169 13.45 -23.31 25.59
N PRO A 170 14.40 -22.42 25.23
CA PRO A 170 14.13 -21.31 24.32
C PRO A 170 13.69 -21.87 22.95
N ARG A 171 12.47 -21.52 22.54
CA ARG A 171 11.96 -21.81 21.19
C ARG A 171 12.52 -20.75 20.25
N ILE A 172 13.50 -21.15 19.45
CA ILE A 172 14.03 -20.32 18.37
C ILE A 172 12.95 -20.26 17.29
N HIS A 173 12.20 -19.16 17.24
CA HIS A 173 11.38 -18.83 16.09
C HIS A 173 12.32 -18.22 15.05
N THR A 174 12.74 -19.03 14.08
CA THR A 174 13.41 -18.52 12.88
C THR A 174 12.38 -17.72 12.09
N VAL A 175 12.35 -16.41 12.28
CA VAL A 175 11.62 -15.52 11.40
C VAL A 175 12.39 -15.52 10.09
N GLU A 176 11.85 -16.21 9.09
CA GLU A 176 12.33 -16.10 7.72
C GLU A 176 12.03 -14.66 7.26
N VAL A 177 13.01 -13.78 7.45
CA VAL A 177 12.97 -12.42 6.91
C VAL A 177 12.97 -12.58 5.40
N LYS A 178 11.78 -12.51 4.81
CA LYS A 178 11.61 -12.37 3.37
C LYS A 178 12.21 -11.03 2.99
N THR A 179 13.49 -11.04 2.64
CA THR A 179 14.22 -9.88 2.15
C THR A 179 13.36 -9.23 1.06
N PRO A 180 13.09 -7.92 1.13
CA PRO A 180 12.41 -7.22 0.06
C PRO A 180 13.11 -7.52 -1.25
N ALA A 181 12.35 -7.74 -2.32
CA ALA A 181 12.92 -7.90 -3.65
C ALA A 181 13.92 -6.75 -3.90
N PRO A 182 15.11 -7.04 -4.47
CA PRO A 182 16.09 -5.99 -4.75
C PRO A 182 15.41 -4.83 -5.46
N ALA A 183 15.66 -3.60 -4.99
CA ALA A 183 15.18 -2.40 -5.67
C ALA A 183 15.57 -2.49 -7.14
N LEU A 184 14.59 -2.36 -8.04
CA LEU A 184 14.81 -2.37 -9.48
C LEU A 184 15.82 -1.27 -9.79
N THR A 185 17.04 -1.66 -10.17
CA THR A 185 18.05 -0.72 -10.63
C THR A 185 17.44 0.10 -11.76
N PRO A 186 17.42 1.45 -11.69
CA PRO A 186 16.80 2.27 -12.73
C PRO A 186 17.52 2.00 -14.07
N SER A 187 16.76 1.46 -15.02
CA SER A 187 17.18 1.25 -16.40
C SER A 187 17.10 2.58 -17.15
N ALA A 188 18.03 2.79 -18.09
CA ALA A 188 17.98 3.96 -18.95
C ALA A 188 16.63 3.98 -19.70
N GLN A 189 15.98 5.14 -19.78
CA GLN A 189 14.74 5.31 -20.55
C GLN A 189 14.98 6.23 -21.72
N TYR A 190 14.56 5.80 -22.89
CA TYR A 190 14.75 6.55 -24.11
C TYR A 190 13.44 6.88 -24.79
N VAL A 191 13.36 8.06 -25.40
CA VAL A 191 12.18 8.54 -26.11
C VAL A 191 12.58 9.09 -27.48
N ALA A 192 11.83 8.74 -28.52
CA ALA A 192 11.93 9.34 -29.84
C ALA A 192 10.59 10.00 -30.21
N LEU A 193 10.65 11.26 -30.63
CA LEU A 193 9.51 11.97 -31.19
C LEU A 193 9.58 11.86 -32.71
N LEU A 194 8.61 11.19 -33.33
CA LEU A 194 8.58 11.03 -34.78
C LEU A 194 7.69 12.12 -35.37
N GLN A 195 8.31 13.04 -36.10
CA GLN A 195 7.67 14.24 -36.62
C GLN A 195 7.52 14.16 -38.13
N GLY A 196 6.45 14.77 -38.63
CA GLY A 196 6.22 14.91 -40.07
C GLY A 196 6.89 16.16 -40.66
N PRO A 197 6.76 16.38 -41.97
CA PRO A 197 7.33 17.56 -42.64
C PRO A 197 6.85 18.89 -42.05
N ASN A 198 5.65 18.90 -41.49
CA ASN A 198 5.02 20.08 -40.89
C ASN A 198 5.43 20.30 -39.41
N GLY A 199 6.35 19.50 -38.86
CA GLY A 199 6.90 19.65 -37.51
C GLY A 199 6.02 19.14 -36.36
N GLY A 200 4.76 18.78 -36.61
CA GLY A 200 3.87 18.20 -35.60
C GLY A 200 4.29 16.77 -35.20
N PRO A 201 4.14 16.39 -33.91
CA PRO A 201 4.42 15.04 -33.44
C PRO A 201 3.36 14.06 -33.95
N ALA A 202 3.78 13.09 -34.76
CA ALA A 202 2.90 12.08 -35.32
C ALA A 202 2.86 10.83 -34.44
N PHE A 203 4.04 10.41 -33.93
CA PHE A 203 4.20 9.28 -33.03
C PHE A 203 5.21 9.59 -31.93
N ILE A 204 5.02 8.96 -30.77
CA ILE A 204 5.98 8.95 -29.66
C ILE A 204 6.42 7.51 -29.46
N MET A 205 7.73 7.25 -29.47
CA MET A 205 8.29 5.94 -29.20
C MET A 205 9.07 5.98 -27.90
N THR A 206 8.87 5.00 -27.02
CA THR A 206 9.64 4.83 -25.78
C THR A 206 10.37 3.50 -25.83
N ILE A 207 11.59 3.45 -25.29
CA ILE A 207 12.41 2.23 -25.20
C ILE A 207 12.95 2.10 -23.77
N ASP A 208 12.69 0.96 -23.16
CA ASP A 208 13.32 0.59 -21.89
C ASP A 208 14.72 0.03 -22.16
N GLY A 209 15.76 0.63 -21.58
CA GLY A 209 17.15 0.30 -21.84
C GLY A 209 17.62 -1.04 -21.28
N ALA A 210 16.89 -1.63 -20.32
CA ALA A 210 17.24 -2.94 -19.77
C ALA A 210 16.65 -4.08 -20.58
N THR A 211 15.36 -3.99 -20.91
CA THR A 211 14.61 -5.01 -21.64
C THR A 211 14.67 -4.83 -23.15
N LYS A 212 15.03 -3.63 -23.63
CA LYS A 212 14.94 -3.21 -25.04
C LYS A 212 13.52 -3.38 -25.60
N ASN A 213 12.51 -3.37 -24.74
CA ASN A 213 11.13 -3.31 -25.17
C ASN A 213 10.82 -1.89 -25.61
N PHE A 214 10.22 -1.75 -26.78
CA PHE A 214 9.72 -0.47 -27.23
C PHE A 214 8.20 -0.43 -27.22
N THR A 215 7.67 0.75 -27.00
CA THR A 215 6.25 1.07 -27.20
C THR A 215 6.15 2.26 -28.14
N VAL A 216 5.25 2.21 -29.11
CA VAL A 216 4.93 3.35 -29.98
C VAL A 216 3.51 3.78 -29.71
N ARG A 217 3.33 5.08 -29.49
CA ARG A 217 2.04 5.73 -29.39
C ARG A 217 1.75 6.60 -30.60
N LYS A 218 0.55 6.46 -31.16
CA LYS A 218 0.04 7.35 -32.21
C LYS A 218 -0.57 8.61 -31.58
N VAL A 219 -0.20 9.80 -32.07
CA VAL A 219 -0.64 11.09 -31.49
C VAL A 219 -1.42 11.93 -32.49
N GLY A 220 -0.92 12.08 -33.71
CA GLY A 220 -1.50 13.01 -34.69
C GLY A 220 -1.45 12.55 -36.14
N ALA A 221 -1.00 11.33 -36.41
CA ALA A 221 -0.95 10.81 -37.77
C ALA A 221 -2.37 10.46 -38.30
N PRO A 222 -2.82 10.95 -39.45
CA PRO A 222 -4.10 10.54 -40.03
C PRO A 222 -4.03 9.07 -40.50
N SER A 223 -5.04 8.25 -40.20
CA SER A 223 -5.13 6.89 -40.77
C SER A 223 -5.71 6.95 -42.18
N GLU A 224 -5.17 6.14 -43.09
CA GLU A 224 -5.73 5.93 -44.43
C GLU A 224 -6.41 4.55 -44.53
N PRO A 225 -7.64 4.44 -45.08
CA PRO A 225 -8.31 3.16 -45.27
C PRO A 225 -7.49 2.19 -46.13
N GLY A 226 -7.34 0.95 -45.68
CA GLY A 226 -6.57 -0.07 -46.39
C GLY A 226 -5.04 0.14 -46.37
N LYS A 227 -4.55 1.05 -45.53
CA LYS A 227 -3.13 1.28 -45.30
C LYS A 227 -2.75 0.97 -43.84
N SER A 228 -1.48 0.75 -43.62
CA SER A 228 -0.93 0.48 -42.30
C SER A 228 0.36 1.26 -42.10
N PHE A 229 0.58 1.76 -40.90
CA PHE A 229 1.85 2.38 -40.55
C PHE A 229 2.85 1.29 -40.18
N GLU A 230 4.08 1.40 -40.64
CA GLU A 230 5.16 0.49 -40.26
C GLU A 230 6.35 1.26 -39.71
N LEU A 231 6.89 0.78 -38.59
CA LEU A 231 8.06 1.36 -37.95
C LEU A 231 9.34 0.68 -38.46
N TRP A 232 10.36 1.49 -38.71
CA TRP A 232 11.65 1.06 -39.22
C TRP A 232 12.79 1.58 -38.34
N LEU A 233 13.81 0.73 -38.16
CA LEU A 233 15.12 1.06 -37.62
C LEU A 233 16.10 1.30 -38.77
N ILE A 234 16.65 2.52 -38.84
CA ILE A 234 17.63 2.91 -39.86
C ILE A 234 18.93 3.29 -39.15
N SER A 235 20.02 2.61 -39.47
CA SER A 235 21.36 2.91 -38.96
C SER A 235 22.40 2.64 -40.03
N ASP A 236 23.47 3.41 -40.02
CA ASP A 236 24.70 3.22 -40.79
C ASP A 236 25.38 1.85 -40.52
N LYS A 237 25.16 1.27 -39.34
CA LYS A 237 25.62 -0.07 -38.96
C LYS A 237 24.78 -1.20 -39.55
N LEU A 238 23.66 -0.89 -40.23
CA LEU A 238 22.79 -1.87 -40.87
C LEU A 238 22.81 -1.68 -42.39
N PRO A 239 22.89 -2.75 -43.19
CA PRO A 239 22.96 -2.63 -44.65
C PRO A 239 21.65 -2.13 -45.28
N GLN A 240 20.52 -2.32 -44.60
CA GLN A 240 19.20 -1.89 -45.05
C GLN A 240 18.29 -1.61 -43.84
N PRO A 241 17.23 -0.78 -44.00
CA PRO A 241 16.24 -0.56 -42.96
C PRO A 241 15.66 -1.88 -42.43
N ARG A 242 15.44 -1.95 -41.12
CA ARG A 242 14.84 -3.12 -40.48
C ARG A 242 13.44 -2.80 -39.97
N SER A 243 12.46 -3.57 -40.41
CA SER A 243 11.10 -3.46 -39.87
C SER A 243 11.09 -3.83 -38.40
N LEU A 244 10.47 -2.96 -37.61
CA LEU A 244 10.12 -3.19 -36.21
C LEU A 244 8.63 -3.62 -36.08
N GLY A 245 7.92 -3.65 -37.20
CA GLY A 245 6.55 -4.12 -37.31
C GLY A 245 5.53 -3.01 -37.58
N VAL A 246 4.33 -3.47 -37.92
CA VAL A 246 3.17 -2.63 -38.17
C VAL A 246 2.67 -2.01 -36.86
N ILE A 247 2.47 -0.70 -36.87
CA ILE A 247 1.82 0.06 -35.80
C ILE A 247 0.32 -0.19 -35.93
N GLY A 248 -0.28 -0.74 -34.88
CA GLY A 248 -1.70 -1.10 -34.84
C GLY A 248 -2.64 0.09 -34.97
N ALA A 249 -3.93 -0.21 -35.11
CA ALA A 249 -4.99 0.80 -35.07
C ALA A 249 -5.22 1.35 -33.65
N ASP A 250 -4.83 0.59 -32.63
CA ASP A 250 -4.85 1.01 -31.23
C ASP A 250 -3.77 2.04 -30.93
N ASP A 251 -3.98 2.83 -29.89
CA ASP A 251 -3.07 3.92 -29.53
C ASP A 251 -1.65 3.44 -29.21
N PHE A 252 -1.45 2.17 -28.83
CA PHE A 252 -0.15 1.62 -28.41
C PHE A 252 0.21 0.34 -29.13
N THR A 253 1.45 0.25 -29.62
CA THR A 253 2.06 -0.98 -30.14
C THR A 253 3.36 -1.26 -29.40
N ALA A 254 3.45 -2.43 -28.75
CA ALA A 254 4.65 -2.87 -28.03
C ALA A 254 5.20 -4.18 -28.60
N ARG A 255 6.51 -4.25 -28.84
CA ARG A 255 7.18 -5.46 -29.37
C ARG A 255 8.61 -5.61 -28.80
N PRO A 256 9.08 -6.85 -28.54
CA PRO A 256 10.43 -7.13 -28.05
C PRO A 256 11.48 -7.27 -29.18
N VAL A 257 11.28 -6.60 -30.34
CA VAL A 257 12.12 -6.82 -31.55
C VAL A 257 13.52 -6.22 -31.42
N LEU A 258 13.68 -5.17 -30.60
CA LEU A 258 14.97 -4.51 -30.42
C LEU A 258 15.96 -5.30 -29.54
N SER A 259 15.50 -6.34 -28.85
CA SER A 259 16.34 -7.17 -27.97
C SER A 259 17.56 -7.78 -28.68
N GLY A 260 17.43 -8.09 -29.97
CA GLY A 260 18.50 -8.67 -30.80
C GLY A 260 19.53 -7.68 -31.36
N TYR A 261 19.39 -6.37 -31.11
CA TYR A 261 20.31 -5.34 -31.60
C TYR A 261 21.25 -4.85 -30.50
N ASP A 262 22.45 -4.44 -30.91
CA ASP A 262 23.42 -3.78 -30.03
C ASP A 262 22.89 -2.42 -29.55
N PRO A 263 23.09 -2.03 -28.27
CA PRO A 263 22.67 -0.73 -27.75
C PRO A 263 23.16 0.47 -28.58
N ASP A 264 24.37 0.42 -29.14
CA ASP A 264 24.90 1.52 -29.95
C ASP A 264 24.14 1.68 -31.26
N VAL A 265 23.64 0.58 -31.83
CA VAL A 265 22.80 0.61 -33.04
C VAL A 265 21.45 1.23 -32.71
N ILE A 266 20.85 0.85 -31.59
CA ILE A 266 19.55 1.38 -31.11
C ILE A 266 19.66 2.88 -30.84
N ASN A 267 20.68 3.29 -30.09
CA ASN A 267 20.86 4.67 -29.64
C ASN A 267 21.28 5.61 -30.77
N GLY A 268 22.06 5.12 -31.74
CA GLY A 268 22.49 5.88 -32.91
C GLY A 268 21.52 5.91 -34.08
N ALA A 269 20.46 5.07 -34.05
CA ALA A 269 19.54 4.93 -35.16
C ALA A 269 18.62 6.14 -35.36
N THR A 270 18.15 6.26 -36.60
CA THR A 270 16.97 7.05 -36.95
C THR A 270 15.77 6.11 -37.04
N TYR A 271 14.72 6.44 -36.31
CA TYR A 271 13.45 5.73 -36.38
C TYR A 271 12.56 6.41 -37.41
N ALA A 272 11.95 5.61 -38.27
CA ALA A 272 11.17 6.08 -39.39
C ALA A 272 9.82 5.36 -39.46
N VAL A 273 8.76 6.07 -39.84
CA VAL A 273 7.45 5.49 -40.12
C VAL A 273 7.07 5.75 -41.57
N THR A 274 6.61 4.69 -42.23
CA THR A 274 6.12 4.69 -43.62
C THR A 274 4.64 4.34 -43.66
N VAL A 275 3.98 4.67 -44.77
CA VAL A 275 2.60 4.26 -45.06
C VAL A 275 2.67 3.08 -46.01
N GLU A 276 2.35 1.91 -45.51
CA GLU A 276 2.40 0.66 -46.24
C GLU A 276 0.98 0.22 -46.62
N GLN A 277 0.89 -0.76 -47.51
CA GLN A 277 -0.36 -1.48 -47.76
C GLN A 277 -0.89 -2.15 -46.48
N ALA A 278 -2.15 -2.57 -46.49
CA ALA A 278 -2.76 -3.29 -45.38
C ALA A 278 -1.88 -4.47 -44.93
N GLY A 279 -1.50 -4.48 -43.65
CA GLY A 279 -0.63 -5.52 -43.07
C GLY A 279 0.87 -5.25 -43.19
N GLY A 280 1.29 -4.11 -43.76
CA GLY A 280 2.70 -3.70 -43.82
C GLY A 280 3.41 -4.09 -45.11
N SER A 281 4.74 -3.94 -45.09
CA SER A 281 5.65 -4.33 -46.16
C SER A 281 5.64 -5.85 -46.37
N PRO A 282 5.48 -6.33 -47.61
CA PRO A 282 5.38 -7.76 -47.90
C PRO A 282 6.73 -8.49 -47.85
N ASN A 283 7.84 -7.75 -48.01
CA ASN A 283 9.19 -8.31 -48.14
C ASN A 283 10.16 -7.77 -47.08
N GLY A 284 9.65 -7.04 -46.08
CA GLY A 284 10.47 -6.42 -45.04
C GLY A 284 11.37 -5.29 -45.55
N GLN A 285 11.03 -4.67 -46.67
CA GLN A 285 11.64 -3.44 -47.18
C GLN A 285 10.56 -2.36 -47.33
N PRO A 286 10.84 -1.09 -47.00
CA PRO A 286 9.88 -0.01 -47.16
C PRO A 286 9.33 0.04 -48.59
N THR A 287 8.00 0.03 -48.76
CA THR A 287 7.39 0.21 -50.10
C THR A 287 7.13 1.68 -50.41
N SER A 288 7.15 2.54 -49.39
CA SER A 288 7.01 3.99 -49.51
C SER A 288 8.14 4.73 -48.79
N ALA A 289 8.28 6.02 -49.11
CA ALA A 289 9.24 6.88 -48.43
C ALA A 289 8.83 7.12 -46.97
N PRO A 290 9.79 7.25 -46.04
CA PRO A 290 9.50 7.67 -44.67
C PRO A 290 8.82 9.03 -44.63
N ILE A 291 7.67 9.11 -43.95
CA ILE A 291 6.92 10.36 -43.79
C ILE A 291 7.02 10.93 -42.38
N PHE A 292 7.41 10.11 -41.40
CA PHE A 292 7.72 10.56 -40.04
C PHE A 292 9.06 10.01 -39.61
N THR A 293 9.92 10.84 -39.03
CA THR A 293 11.23 10.42 -38.55
C THR A 293 11.57 11.05 -37.21
N GLY A 294 12.44 10.38 -36.45
CA GLY A 294 12.91 10.86 -35.15
C GLY A 294 14.18 10.17 -34.71
N LYS A 295 14.97 10.85 -33.88
CA LYS A 295 16.12 10.26 -33.18
C LYS A 295 15.74 9.94 -31.75
N LEU A 296 16.43 8.95 -31.20
CA LEU A 296 16.29 8.57 -29.82
C LEU A 296 17.00 9.57 -28.91
N ILE A 297 16.35 9.93 -27.81
CA ILE A 297 16.87 10.82 -26.77
C ILE A 297 16.81 10.08 -25.45
N GLU A 298 17.91 10.08 -24.70
CA GLU A 298 17.94 9.56 -23.33
C GLU A 298 17.23 10.55 -22.40
N THR A 299 16.20 10.07 -21.72
CA THR A 299 15.35 10.87 -20.81
C THR A 299 15.61 10.56 -19.35
N VAL A 300 16.02 9.32 -19.05
CA VAL A 300 16.45 8.89 -17.72
C VAL A 300 17.76 8.14 -17.88
N PRO A 301 18.86 8.60 -17.25
CA PRO A 301 20.12 7.88 -17.26
C PRO A 301 19.99 6.54 -16.55
N GLY A 302 20.62 5.50 -17.12
CA GLY A 302 20.83 4.25 -16.39
C GLY A 302 21.72 4.48 -15.18
N ALA A 303 21.55 3.67 -14.11
CA ALA A 303 22.46 3.71 -12.97
C ALA A 303 23.91 3.41 -13.42
N SER A 304 24.69 4.48 -13.62
CA SER A 304 26.11 4.38 -13.91
C SER A 304 26.79 3.76 -12.69
N GLY A 305 27.40 2.59 -12.86
CA GLY A 305 28.10 1.91 -11.78
C GLY A 305 29.11 2.86 -11.12
N SER A 306 29.04 2.98 -9.79
CA SER A 306 30.04 3.74 -9.03
C SER A 306 31.44 3.24 -9.39
N PRO A 307 32.42 4.12 -9.64
CA PRO A 307 33.79 3.68 -9.83
C PRO A 307 34.29 2.99 -8.54
N PRO A 308 35.08 1.91 -8.66
CA PRO A 308 35.69 1.28 -7.50
C PRO A 308 36.58 2.31 -6.79
N ARG A 309 36.39 2.43 -5.48
CA ARG A 309 37.14 3.30 -4.59
C ARG A 309 38.49 2.70 -4.23
#